data_AF-A0A4Y7U3L7-F1
#
_entry.id   AF-A0A4Y7U3L7-F1
#
_cell.length_a   1.000
_cell.length_b   1.000
_cell.length_c   1.000
_cell.angle_alpha   90.00
_cell.angle_beta   90.00
_cell.angle_gamma   90.00
#
_symmetry.space_group_name_H-M   'P 1'
#
loop_
_entity.id
_entity.type
_entity.pdbx_description
1 polymer ?
#
loop_
_entity_poly.entity_id
_entity_poly.type
_entity_poly.pdbx_seq_one_letter_code
_entity_poly.pdbx_strand_id
1 'polypeptide(L)'
;KNSLSLIQKATDALGEKRVLIGPSCSLIHSPCDLDLETNDATLTPEIKQWLAFAKQKIQEIVLLKQFASNETDTKTSAAFEENTITNENRKTSKLIHNDNVKNRV
;
A
#
# COMPACT_ATOMS: atom_id res chain seq x y z
N LYS A 1 -7.10 -1.44 3.27
CA LYS A 1 -8.47 -1.97 3.49
C LYS A 1 -8.76 -3.23 2.66
N ASN A 2 -8.72 -3.17 1.31
CA ASN A 2 -9.05 -4.33 0.45
C ASN A 2 -8.20 -5.59 0.75
N SER A 3 -6.89 -5.43 0.94
CA SER A 3 -6.01 -6.56 1.25
C SER A 3 -6.39 -7.28 2.54
N LEU A 4 -6.79 -6.55 3.59
CA LEU A 4 -7.24 -7.14 4.86
C LEU A 4 -8.54 -7.92 4.67
N SER A 5 -9.48 -7.43 3.86
CA SER A 5 -10.70 -8.18 3.56
C SER A 5 -10.41 -9.50 2.84
N LEU A 6 -9.43 -9.51 1.92
CA LEU A 6 -9.01 -10.72 1.23
C LEU A 6 -8.31 -11.71 2.19
N ILE A 7 -7.45 -11.21 3.07
CA ILE A 7 -6.80 -12.03 4.10
C ILE A 7 -7.86 -12.64 5.02
N GLN A 8 -8.82 -11.85 5.51
CA GLN A 8 -9.91 -12.34 6.36
C GLN A 8 -10.68 -13.48 5.68
N LYS A 9 -11.05 -13.30 4.41
CA LYS A 9 -11.75 -14.34 3.64
C LYS A 9 -10.95 -15.65 3.57
N ALA A 10 -9.63 -15.57 3.37
CA ALA A 10 -8.77 -16.74 3.34
C ALA A 10 -8.64 -17.40 4.73
N THR A 11 -8.49 -16.58 5.77
CA THR A 11 -8.42 -17.01 7.17
C THR A 11 -9.72 -17.67 7.64
N ASP A 12 -10.89 -17.14 7.26
CA ASP A 12 -12.18 -17.75 7.59
C ASP A 12 -12.34 -19.15 6.97
N ALA A 13 -11.82 -19.34 5.75
CA ALA A 13 -11.92 -20.61 5.03
C ALA A 13 -10.86 -21.65 5.47
N LEU A 14 -9.64 -21.21 5.80
CA LEU A 14 -8.49 -22.08 6.02
C LEU A 14 -8.00 -22.08 7.47
N GLY A 15 -8.37 -21.10 8.29
CA GLY A 15 -7.79 -20.86 9.60
C GLY A 15 -6.41 -20.20 9.50
N GLU A 16 -6.10 -19.35 10.49
CA GLU A 16 -4.93 -18.47 10.49
C GLU A 16 -3.60 -19.22 10.30
N LYS A 17 -3.44 -20.37 10.95
CA LYS A 17 -2.20 -21.18 10.90
C LYS A 17 -1.87 -21.76 9.52
N ARG A 18 -2.81 -21.70 8.56
CA ARG A 18 -2.65 -22.21 7.20
C ARG A 18 -2.56 -21.10 6.14
N VAL A 19 -2.54 -19.84 6.56
CA VAL A 19 -2.47 -18.69 5.64
C VAL A 19 -1.12 -18.00 5.82
N LEU A 20 -0.42 -17.80 4.70
CA LEU A 20 0.81 -17.00 4.63
C LEU A 20 0.55 -15.77 3.77
N ILE A 21 1.04 -14.61 4.22
CA ILE A 21 0.96 -13.35 3.50
C ILE A 21 2.31 -13.11 2.82
N GLY A 22 2.31 -12.92 1.51
CA GLY A 22 3.51 -12.67 0.72
C GLY A 22 3.25 -11.72 -0.44
N PRO A 23 4.30 -11.30 -1.17
CA PRO A 23 4.15 -10.51 -2.37
C PRO A 23 3.51 -11.35 -3.49
N SER A 24 2.92 -10.68 -4.49
CA SER A 24 2.31 -11.37 -5.63
C SER A 24 3.34 -12.11 -6.51
N CYS A 25 4.58 -11.65 -6.53
CA CYS A 25 5.70 -12.23 -7.26
C CYS A 25 7.03 -11.80 -6.62
N SER A 26 8.15 -12.15 -7.26
CA SER A 26 9.47 -11.73 -6.80
C SER A 26 9.61 -10.20 -6.79
N LEU A 27 10.20 -9.65 -5.72
CA LEU A 27 10.42 -8.20 -5.60
C LEU A 27 11.55 -7.67 -6.49
N ILE A 28 12.28 -8.53 -7.21
CA ILE A 28 13.29 -8.12 -8.20
C ILE A 28 12.68 -7.34 -9.38
N HIS A 29 11.36 -7.44 -9.56
CA HIS A 29 10.61 -6.73 -10.59
C HIS A 29 10.16 -5.33 -10.13
N SER A 30 10.59 -4.89 -8.95
CA SER A 30 10.38 -3.55 -8.42
C SER A 30 11.74 -2.91 -8.13
N PRO A 31 11.86 -1.57 -8.22
CA PRO A 31 13.04 -0.88 -7.70
C PRO A 31 13.24 -1.16 -6.20
N CYS A 32 14.45 -0.94 -5.70
CA CYS A 32 14.89 -1.42 -4.38
C CYS A 32 14.29 -0.63 -3.20
N ASP A 33 14.50 0.69 -3.17
CA ASP A 33 14.14 1.53 -2.02
C ASP A 33 13.70 2.92 -2.48
N LEU A 34 12.47 3.32 -2.13
CA LEU A 34 11.90 4.61 -2.48
C LEU A 34 12.57 5.77 -1.72
N ASP A 35 13.21 5.50 -0.58
CA ASP A 35 13.91 6.52 0.20
C ASP A 35 15.12 7.09 -0.57
N LEU A 36 15.62 6.36 -1.57
CA LEU A 36 16.72 6.79 -2.44
C LEU A 36 16.27 7.77 -3.54
N GLU A 37 14.96 7.94 -3.77
CA GLU A 37 14.43 8.92 -4.71
C GLU A 37 14.41 10.32 -4.08
N THR A 38 15.54 11.02 -4.14
CA THR A 38 15.75 12.33 -3.46
C THR A 38 15.44 13.56 -4.33
N ASN A 39 15.12 13.37 -5.60
CA ASN A 39 14.81 14.46 -6.52
C ASN A 39 13.34 14.87 -6.44
N ASP A 40 13.02 15.69 -5.42
CA ASP A 40 11.66 16.16 -5.15
C ASP A 40 11.10 17.09 -6.24
N ALA A 41 11.94 17.63 -7.12
CA ALA A 41 11.50 18.41 -8.28
C ALA A 41 10.90 17.53 -9.39
N THR A 42 11.35 16.28 -9.50
CA THR A 42 10.83 15.31 -10.48
C THR A 42 9.77 14.42 -9.85
N LEU A 43 10.03 13.93 -8.63
CA LEU A 43 9.11 13.12 -7.87
C LEU A 43 8.57 13.94 -6.71
N THR A 44 7.48 14.66 -6.96
CA THR A 44 6.88 15.50 -5.92
C THR A 44 6.47 14.66 -4.70
N PRO A 45 6.47 15.22 -3.48
CA PRO A 45 6.04 14.50 -2.28
C PRO A 45 4.63 13.93 -2.40
N GLU A 46 3.72 14.63 -3.08
CA GLU A 46 2.34 14.16 -3.33
C GLU A 46 2.31 12.86 -4.14
N ILE A 47 3.18 12.71 -5.14
CA ILE A 47 3.26 11.50 -5.96
C ILE A 47 4.07 10.43 -5.23
N LYS A 48 5.15 10.81 -4.52
CA LYS A 48 6.03 9.89 -3.81
C LYS A 48 5.27 9.01 -2.81
N GLN A 49 4.36 9.60 -2.02
CA GLN A 49 3.52 8.86 -1.07
C GLN A 49 2.64 7.78 -1.73
N TRP A 50 2.34 7.87 -3.03
CA TRP A 50 1.54 6.87 -3.75
C TRP A 50 2.34 5.64 -4.20
N LEU A 51 3.66 5.70 -4.06
CA LEU A 51 4.58 4.67 -4.52
C LEU A 51 5.08 3.82 -3.34
N ALA A 52 5.48 2.59 -3.66
CA ALA A 52 6.16 1.70 -2.74
C ALA A 52 7.11 0.81 -3.54
N PHE A 53 8.39 0.81 -3.17
CA PHE A 53 9.44 -0.03 -3.76
C PHE A 53 9.65 -1.28 -2.91
N ALA A 54 10.64 -2.13 -3.23
CA ALA A 54 10.80 -3.44 -2.59
C ALA A 54 10.89 -3.36 -1.05
N LYS A 55 11.69 -2.42 -0.52
CA LYS A 55 11.80 -2.17 0.93
C LYS A 55 10.45 -1.80 1.55
N GLN A 56 9.73 -0.83 0.96
CA GLN A 56 8.42 -0.39 1.45
C GLN A 56 7.38 -1.53 1.35
N LYS A 57 7.40 -2.33 0.27
CA LYS A 57 6.50 -3.50 0.10
C LYS A 57 6.69 -4.56 1.18
N ILE A 58 7.93 -4.78 1.64
CA ILE A 58 8.20 -5.70 2.76
C ILE A 58 7.56 -5.15 4.04
N GLN A 59 7.66 -3.85 4.28
CA GLN A 59 7.00 -3.20 5.43
C GLN A 59 5.48 -3.32 5.34
N GLU A 60 4.89 -3.15 4.15
CA GLU A 60 3.45 -3.34 3.92
C GLU A 60 3.00 -4.79 4.26
N ILE A 61 3.78 -5.80 3.89
CA ILE A 61 3.46 -7.20 4.21
C ILE A 61 3.47 -7.43 5.73
N VAL A 62 4.47 -6.90 6.44
CA VAL A 62 4.55 -6.99 7.90
C VAL A 62 3.36 -6.29 8.54
N LEU A 63 3.01 -5.09 8.07
CA LEU A 63 1.86 -4.33 8.54
C LEU A 63 0.56 -5.11 8.36
N LEU A 64 0.33 -5.68 7.18
CA LEU A 64 -0.85 -6.50 6.90
C LEU A 64 -0.95 -7.72 7.81
N LYS A 65 0.18 -8.38 8.09
CA LYS A 65 0.23 -9.51 9.03
C LYS A 65 -0.17 -9.07 10.45
N GLN A 66 0.41 -7.99 10.95
CA GLN A 66 0.10 -7.47 12.29
C GLN A 66 -1.39 -7.16 12.45
N PHE A 67 -1.99 -6.52 11.45
CA PHE A 67 -3.43 -6.28 11.43
C PHE A 67 -4.26 -7.56 11.36
N ALA A 68 -3.85 -8.53 10.54
CA ALA A 68 -4.57 -9.80 10.40
C ALA A 68 -4.55 -10.65 11.68
N SER A 69 -3.47 -10.58 12.47
CA SER A 69 -3.33 -11.30 13.75
C SER A 69 -3.78 -10.50 14.98
N ASN A 70 -4.37 -9.31 14.79
CA ASN A 70 -4.74 -8.38 15.88
C ASN A 70 -3.55 -7.97 16.78
N GLU A 71 -2.32 -8.03 16.27
CA GLU A 71 -1.09 -7.60 16.95
C GLU A 71 -0.80 -6.13 16.62
N THR A 72 -1.79 -5.25 16.79
CA THR A 72 -1.68 -3.84 16.44
C THR A 72 -1.17 -3.00 17.60
N ASP A 73 -0.12 -2.21 17.37
CA ASP A 73 0.34 -1.16 18.28
C ASP A 73 0.00 0.24 17.75
N THR A 74 0.41 1.28 18.48
CA THR A 74 0.18 2.68 18.10
C THR A 74 0.85 3.05 16.78
N LYS A 75 2.04 2.51 16.49
CA LYS A 75 2.80 2.77 15.26
C LYS A 75 2.13 2.12 14.04
N THR A 76 1.71 0.88 14.21
CA THR A 76 0.99 0.07 13.22
C THR A 76 -0.33 0.75 12.85
N SER A 77 -1.06 1.23 13.86
CA SER A 77 -2.32 1.98 13.66
C SER A 77 -2.11 3.28 12.89
N ALA A 78 -1.08 4.06 13.27
CA ALA A 78 -0.73 5.31 12.58
C ALA A 78 -0.34 5.07 11.11
N ALA A 79 0.50 4.06 10.84
CA ALA A 79 0.92 3.71 9.47
C ALA A 79 -0.27 3.29 8.58
N PHE A 80 -1.25 2.59 9.15
CA PHE A 80 -2.46 2.21 8.41
C PHE A 80 -3.41 3.39 8.14
N GLU A 81 -3.51 4.31 9.10
CA GLU A 81 -4.25 5.55 8.91
C GLU A 81 -3.62 6.42 7.82
N GLU A 82 -2.29 6.59 7.85
CA GLU A 82 -1.53 7.28 6.80
C GLU A 82 -1.74 6.63 5.42
N ASN A 83 -1.67 5.29 5.34
CA ASN A 83 -1.99 4.57 4.10
C ASN A 83 -3.42 4.84 3.61
N THR A 84 -4.38 4.90 4.53
CA THR A 84 -5.78 5.19 4.21
C THR A 84 -5.92 6.60 3.66
N ILE A 85 -5.38 7.60 4.34
CA ILE A 85 -5.41 9.01 3.93
C ILE A 85 -4.75 9.17 2.56
N THR A 86 -3.57 8.60 2.36
CA THR A 86 -2.82 8.68 1.10
C THR A 86 -3.61 8.10 -0.07
N ASN A 87 -4.28 6.96 0.13
CA ASN A 87 -5.12 6.36 -0.89
C ASN A 87 -6.36 7.19 -1.23
N GLU A 88 -7.03 7.79 -0.22
CA GLU A 88 -8.17 8.67 -0.46
C GLU A 88 -7.76 9.99 -1.16
N ASN A 89 -6.61 10.56 -0.78
CA ASN A 89 -6.04 11.73 -1.45
C ASN A 89 -5.74 11.42 -2.92
N ARG A 90 -5.12 10.27 -3.20
CA ARG A 90 -4.85 9.85 -4.59
C ARG A 90 -6.13 9.75 -5.41
N LYS A 91 -7.19 9.13 -4.87
CA LYS A 91 -8.48 8.96 -5.56
C LYS A 91 -9.17 10.27 -5.92
N THR A 92 -8.81 11.39 -5.31
CA THR A 92 -9.42 12.70 -5.59
C THR A 92 -8.45 13.68 -6.26
N SER A 93 -7.18 13.31 -6.42
CA SER A 93 -6.15 14.20 -6.97
C SER A 93 -6.44 14.60 -8.42
N LYS A 94 -6.29 15.91 -8.70
CA LYS A 94 -6.38 16.48 -10.05
C LYS A 94 -5.27 16.01 -10.98
N LEU A 95 -4.16 15.50 -10.44
CA LEU A 95 -3.08 14.91 -11.23
C LEU A 95 -3.52 13.67 -12.03
N ILE A 96 -4.54 12.95 -11.54
CA ILE A 96 -5.09 11.76 -12.22
C ILE A 96 -6.54 11.94 -12.71
N HIS A 97 -7.17 13.08 -12.42
CA HIS A 97 -8.53 13.41 -12.88
C HIS A 97 -8.48 14.57 -13.87
N ASN A 98 -8.45 14.22 -15.16
CA ASN A 98 -8.45 15.19 -16.27
C ASN A 98 -9.83 15.26 -16.93
N ASP A 99 -10.46 16.43 -16.88
CA ASP A 99 -11.81 16.65 -17.41
C ASP A 99 -11.87 16.48 -18.95
N ASN A 100 -10.82 16.86 -19.68
CA ASN A 100 -10.77 16.67 -21.14
C ASN A 100 -10.75 15.18 -21.51
N VAL A 101 -10.06 14.34 -20.72
CA VAL A 101 -10.07 12.89 -20.92
C VAL A 101 -11.44 12.31 -20.62
N LYS A 102 -12.07 12.76 -19.53
CA LYS A 102 -13.41 12.32 -19.13
C LYS A 102 -14.48 12.67 -20.18
N ASN A 103 -14.37 13.84 -20.82
CA ASN A 103 -15.32 14.29 -21.84
C ASN A 103 -15.08 13.69 -23.24
N ARG A 104 -13.97 12.96 -23.44
CA ARG A 104 -13.61 12.36 -24.74
C ARG A 104 -14.24 10.98 -24.97
N VAL A 105 -14.58 10.27 -23.88
CA VAL A 105 -15.21 8.94 -23.87
C VAL A 105 -16.70 9.06 -23.66
#